data_AF-A0A1A8L6M4-F1
#
_entry.id   AF-A0A1A8L6M4-F1
#
_cell.length_a   1.000
_cell.length_b   1.000
_cell.length_c   1.000
_cell.angle_alpha   90.00
_cell.angle_beta   90.00
_cell.angle_gamma   90.00
#
_symmetry.space_group_name_H-M   'P 1'
#
loop_
_entity.id
_entity.type
_entity.pdbx_description
1 polymer ?
#
loop_
_entity_poly.entity_id
_entity_poly.type
_entity_poly.pdbx_seq_one_letter_code
_entity_poly.pdbx_strand_id
1 'polypeptide(L)'
;WRAKPVAEFLYKEEGLNKTAIGNFLGEREEMHLEILKAFVGLHEFSDLNLVQALRQFLWSFRLPGEAQKIDRMMEAFAARYCDCNPGVFQSTDTC
;
A
#
# COMPACT_ATOMS: atom_id res chain seq x y z
N TRP A 1 17.56 9.85 4.56
CA TRP A 1 16.91 9.23 3.40
C TRP A 1 15.45 9.70 3.36
N ARG A 2 14.86 9.94 2.18
CA ARG A 2 13.44 10.39 2.08
C ARG A 2 12.60 9.25 1.53
N ALA A 3 11.50 8.93 2.21
CA ALA A 3 10.62 7.82 1.81
C ALA A 3 9.89 8.05 0.48
N LYS A 4 9.45 9.29 0.21
CA LYS A 4 8.74 9.69 -1.02
C LYS A 4 9.44 9.32 -2.33
N PRO A 5 10.70 9.75 -2.59
CA PRO A 5 11.38 9.42 -3.85
C PRO A 5 11.62 7.91 -4.02
N VAL A 6 11.78 7.16 -2.92
CA VAL A 6 11.88 5.70 -2.98
C VAL A 6 10.54 5.10 -3.36
N ALA A 7 9.44 5.55 -2.77
CA ALA A 7 8.11 5.10 -3.16
C ALA A 7 7.78 5.41 -4.63
N GLU A 8 8.11 6.62 -5.11
CA GLU A 8 7.93 6.99 -6.52
C GLU A 8 8.77 6.12 -7.46
N PHE A 9 10.00 5.80 -7.05
CA PHE A 9 10.89 4.91 -7.78
C PHE A 9 10.31 3.49 -7.86
N LEU A 10 9.87 2.93 -6.73
CA LEU A 10 9.24 1.61 -6.67
C LEU A 10 7.94 1.55 -7.50
N TYR A 11 7.23 2.67 -7.63
CA TYR A 11 5.98 2.76 -8.37
C TYR A 11 6.19 2.93 -9.89
N LYS A 12 7.18 3.74 -10.30
CA LYS A 12 7.47 4.01 -11.72
C LYS A 12 8.26 2.91 -12.42
N GLU A 13 9.12 2.20 -11.70
CA GLU A 13 10.14 1.37 -12.35
C GLU A 13 9.59 -0.03 -12.70
N GLU A 14 9.15 -0.19 -13.95
CA GLU A 14 8.56 -1.44 -14.49
C GLU A 14 9.52 -2.65 -14.50
N GLY A 15 10.81 -2.45 -14.21
CA GLY A 15 11.83 -3.51 -14.17
C GLY A 15 12.07 -4.13 -12.79
N LEU A 16 11.45 -3.61 -11.73
CA LEU A 16 11.70 -4.09 -10.37
C LEU A 16 10.95 -5.38 -10.08
N ASN A 17 11.62 -6.27 -9.33
CA ASN A 17 11.02 -7.53 -8.93
C ASN A 17 9.89 -7.27 -7.91
N LYS A 18 8.63 -7.47 -8.35
CA LYS A 18 7.44 -7.29 -7.52
C LYS A 18 7.47 -8.06 -6.19
N THR A 19 8.15 -9.20 -6.13
CA THR A 19 8.35 -9.97 -4.90
C THR A 19 9.35 -9.30 -3.97
N ALA A 20 10.40 -8.68 -4.50
CA ALA A 20 11.34 -7.90 -3.71
C ALA A 20 10.68 -6.63 -3.16
N ILE A 21 9.87 -5.94 -3.98
CA ILE A 21 9.09 -4.76 -3.57
C ILE A 21 8.16 -5.13 -2.40
N GLY A 22 7.41 -6.22 -2.53
CA GLY A 22 6.52 -6.68 -1.45
C GLY A 22 7.28 -7.05 -0.17
N ASN A 23 8.40 -7.76 -0.27
CA ASN A 23 9.20 -8.06 0.92
C ASN A 23 9.77 -6.79 1.58
N PHE A 24 10.25 -5.84 0.78
CA PHE A 24 10.79 -4.58 1.24
C PHE A 24 9.72 -3.72 1.93
N LEU A 25 8.56 -3.53 1.30
CA LEU A 25 7.46 -2.76 1.87
C LEU A 25 6.83 -3.42 3.12
N GLY A 26 6.98 -4.72 3.28
CA GLY A 26 6.45 -5.48 4.43
C GLY A 26 7.35 -5.46 5.67
N GLU A 27 8.55 -4.89 5.58
CA GLU A 27 9.48 -4.83 6.71
C GLU A 27 8.95 -3.98 7.87
N ARG A 28 9.47 -4.27 9.07
CA ARG A 28 9.01 -3.63 10.32
C ARG A 28 9.66 -2.30 10.63
N GLU A 29 10.66 -1.89 9.86
CA GLU A 29 11.38 -0.66 10.18
C GLU A 29 10.57 0.57 9.79
N GLU A 30 10.72 1.64 10.59
CA GLU A 30 10.05 2.93 10.37
C GLU A 30 10.25 3.46 8.95
N MET A 31 11.45 3.29 8.38
CA MET A 31 11.74 3.67 7.00
C MET A 31 10.84 2.95 5.99
N HIS A 32 10.65 1.64 6.13
CA HIS A 32 9.82 0.84 5.22
C HIS A 32 8.35 1.20 5.38
N LEU A 33 7.89 1.45 6.61
CA LEU A 33 6.53 1.92 6.90
C LEU A 33 6.26 3.28 6.27
N GLU A 34 7.21 4.23 6.35
CA GLU A 34 7.07 5.53 5.68
C GLU A 34 7.04 5.39 4.15
N ILE A 35 7.86 4.49 3.58
CA ILE A 35 7.87 4.22 2.13
C ILE A 35 6.56 3.57 1.72
N LEU A 36 6.05 2.61 2.48
CA LEU A 36 4.74 1.99 2.26
C LEU A 36 3.63 3.03 2.27
N LYS A 37 3.59 3.91 3.28
CA LYS A 37 2.60 5.00 3.35
C LYS A 37 2.70 5.93 2.14
N ALA A 38 3.91 6.32 1.74
CA ALA A 38 4.12 7.13 0.54
C ALA A 38 3.68 6.40 -0.73
N PHE A 39 3.97 5.10 -0.85
CA PHE A 39 3.66 4.25 -2.00
C PHE A 39 2.15 4.03 -2.16
N VAL A 40 1.46 3.72 -1.05
CA VAL A 40 0.00 3.64 -1.01
C VAL A 40 -0.60 5.03 -1.30
N GLY A 41 0.03 6.10 -0.84
CA GLY A 41 -0.35 7.49 -1.11
C GLY A 41 -0.29 7.89 -2.59
N LEU A 42 0.59 7.26 -3.38
CA LEU A 42 0.68 7.44 -4.83
C LEU A 42 -0.46 6.74 -5.60
N HIS A 43 -1.15 5.79 -4.97
CA HIS A 43 -2.32 5.16 -5.57
C HIS A 43 -3.55 6.05 -5.33
N GLU A 44 -4.30 6.29 -6.40
CA GLU A 44 -5.55 7.02 -6.34
C GLU A 44 -6.71 6.03 -6.23
N PHE A 45 -7.31 5.94 -5.04
CA PHE A 45 -8.45 5.05 -4.77
C PHE A 45 -9.81 5.75 -4.83
N SER A 46 -9.83 7.01 -5.30
CA SER A 46 -11.04 7.79 -5.47
C SER A 46 -11.99 7.09 -6.46
N ASP A 47 -13.27 7.01 -6.11
CA ASP A 47 -14.33 6.38 -6.94
C ASP A 47 -14.17 4.87 -7.20
N LEU A 48 -13.13 4.23 -6.62
CA LEU A 48 -12.91 2.79 -6.73
C LEU A 48 -13.59 2.04 -5.59
N ASN A 49 -14.20 0.89 -5.91
CA ASN A 49 -14.69 -0.02 -4.88
C ASN A 49 -13.51 -0.69 -4.15
N LEU A 50 -13.71 -1.15 -2.91
CA LEU A 50 -12.66 -1.81 -2.11
C LEU A 50 -11.93 -2.91 -2.90
N VAL A 51 -12.68 -3.76 -3.61
CA VAL A 51 -12.12 -4.85 -4.44
C VAL A 51 -11.29 -4.31 -5.60
N GLN A 52 -11.70 -3.21 -6.22
CA GLN A 52 -10.96 -2.59 -7.34
C GLN A 52 -9.67 -1.93 -6.85
N ALA A 53 -9.75 -1.17 -5.76
CA ALA A 53 -8.60 -0.56 -5.09
C ALA A 53 -7.60 -1.62 -4.63
N LEU A 54 -8.09 -2.71 -4.00
CA LEU A 54 -7.26 -3.83 -3.56
C LEU A 54 -6.60 -4.53 -4.75
N ARG A 55 -7.34 -4.75 -5.84
CA ARG A 55 -6.78 -5.33 -7.06
C ARG A 55 -5.67 -4.46 -7.65
N GLN A 56 -5.84 -3.13 -7.70
CA GLN A 56 -4.80 -2.23 -8.17
C GLN A 56 -3.57 -2.26 -7.24
N PHE A 57 -3.79 -2.21 -5.94
CA PHE A 57 -2.71 -2.27 -4.95
C PHE A 57 -1.89 -3.57 -5.08
N LEU A 58 -2.57 -4.71 -5.20
CA LEU A 58 -1.96 -6.02 -5.41
C LEU A 58 -1.38 -6.22 -6.82
N TRP A 59 -1.68 -5.33 -7.77
CA TRP A 59 -1.09 -5.38 -9.11
C TRP A 59 0.33 -4.81 -9.12
N SER A 60 0.59 -3.84 -8.23
CA SER A 60 1.85 -3.10 -8.13
C SER A 60 2.97 -3.93 -7.48
N PHE A 61 2.65 -4.90 -6.61
CA PHE A 61 3.64 -5.77 -5.97
C PHE A 61 3.08 -7.17 -5.66
N ARG A 62 3.95 -8.12 -5.31
CA ARG A 62 3.53 -9.46 -4.86
C ARG A 62 3.46 -9.49 -3.33
N LEU A 63 2.33 -9.94 -2.79
CA LEU A 63 2.19 -10.12 -1.34
C LEU A 63 3.28 -11.05 -0.80
N PRO A 64 3.96 -10.66 0.29
CA PRO A 64 4.86 -11.55 1.01
C PRO A 64 4.08 -12.72 1.62
N GLY A 65 4.73 -13.87 1.80
CA GLY A 65 4.10 -15.07 2.38
C GLY A 65 3.92 -15.01 3.90
N GLU A 66 4.55 -14.05 4.58
CA GLU A 66 4.44 -13.88 6.03
C GLU A 66 3.18 -13.09 6.40
N ALA A 67 2.31 -13.71 7.21
CA ALA A 67 1.04 -13.10 7.64
C ALA A 67 1.22 -11.71 8.27
N GLN A 68 2.27 -11.52 9.09
CA GLN A 68 2.57 -10.22 9.72
C GLN A 68 2.85 -9.11 8.70
N LYS A 69 3.47 -9.44 7.57
CA LYS A 69 3.78 -8.47 6.52
C LYS A 69 2.51 -8.12 5.73
N ILE A 70 1.66 -9.12 5.46
CA ILE A 70 0.36 -8.92 4.81
C ILE A 70 -0.51 -7.99 5.66
N ASP A 71 -0.61 -8.26 6.96
CA ASP A 71 -1.43 -7.49 7.90
C ASP A 71 -1.10 -5.99 7.86
N ARG A 72 0.19 -5.64 7.92
CA ARG A 72 0.64 -4.23 7.83
C ARG A 72 0.33 -3.57 6.49
N MET A 73 0.48 -4.31 5.39
CA MET A 73 0.15 -3.79 4.06
C MET A 73 -1.34 -3.51 3.94
N MET A 74 -2.16 -4.42 4.47
CA MET A 74 -3.61 -4.28 4.52
C MET A 74 -4.02 -3.09 5.39
N GLU A 75 -3.41 -2.90 6.56
CA GLU A 75 -3.67 -1.75 7.43
C GLU A 75 -3.35 -0.42 6.73
N ALA A 76 -2.20 -0.32 6.06
CA ALA A 76 -1.82 0.88 5.31
C ALA A 76 -2.78 1.15 4.13
N PHE A 77 -3.20 0.09 3.43
CA PHE A 77 -4.19 0.18 2.36
C PHE A 77 -5.55 0.65 2.89
N ALA A 78 -6.06 0.04 3.97
CA ALA A 78 -7.33 0.39 4.58
C ALA A 78 -7.34 1.85 5.05
N ALA A 79 -6.27 2.28 5.73
CA ALA A 79 -6.12 3.67 6.17
C ALA A 79 -6.21 4.66 4.99
N ARG A 80 -5.52 4.37 3.87
CA ARG A 80 -5.58 5.23 2.68
C ARG A 80 -6.92 5.14 1.96
N TYR A 81 -7.52 3.96 1.88
CA TYR A 81 -8.81 3.77 1.23
C TYR A 81 -9.90 4.58 1.93
N CYS A 82 -9.91 4.56 3.28
CA CYS A 82 -10.80 5.40 4.10
C CYS A 82 -10.55 6.90 3.89
N ASP A 83 -9.29 7.32 3.85
CA ASP A 83 -8.90 8.72 3.63
C ASP A 83 -9.36 9.24 2.25
N CYS A 84 -9.25 8.41 1.21
CA CYS A 84 -9.75 8.73 -0.14
C CYS A 84 -11.28 8.63 -0.28
N ASN A 85 -11.94 7.82 0.57
CA ASN A 85 -13.38 7.55 0.48
C ASN A 85 -14.10 7.84 1.81
N PRO A 86 -14.13 9.10 2.27
CA PRO A 86 -14.73 9.47 3.57
C PRO A 86 -16.25 9.22 3.67
N GLY A 87 -16.91 8.90 2.56
CA GLY A 87 -18.34 8.57 2.51
C GLY A 87 -18.68 7.08 2.33
N VAL A 88 -17.68 6.22 2.08
CA VAL A 88 -17.92 4.78 1.83
C VAL A 88 -17.95 3.97 3.13
N PHE A 89 -17.16 4.36 4.12
CA PHE A 89 -17.15 3.73 5.44
C PHE A 89 -17.47 4.78 6.51
N GLN A 90 -18.67 4.69 7.09
CA GLN A 90 -19.17 5.64 8.09
C GLN A 90 -18.54 5.42 9.49
N SER A 91 -17.71 4.39 9.67
CA SER A 91 -17.03 4.09 10.93
C SER A 91 -15.76 3.26 10.68
N THR A 92 -14.66 3.69 11.28
CA THR A 92 -13.32 3.08 11.24
C THR A 92 -13.28 1.65 11.83
N ASP A 93 -14.36 1.19 12.48
CA ASP A 93 -14.51 -0.15 13.07
C ASP A 93 -14.95 -1.26 12.09
N THR A 94 -15.18 -0.96 10.81
CA THR A 94 -15.68 -1.95 9.81
C THR A 94 -14.71 -2.19 8.63
N CYS A 95 -13.54 -1.57 8.62
CA CYS A 95 -12.52 -1.73 7.56
C CYS A 95 -11.48 -2.79 7.89
#